data_AF-J3P723-F1
#
_entry.id   AF-J3P723-F1
#
_cell.length_a   1.000
_cell.length_b   1.000
_cell.length_c   1.000
_cell.angle_alpha   90.00
_cell.angle_beta   90.00
_cell.angle_gamma   90.00
#
_symmetry.space_group_name_H-M   'P 1'
#
loop_
_entity.id
_entity.type
_entity.pdbx_description
1 polymer ?
#
loop_
_entity_poly.entity_id
_entity_poly.type
_entity_poly.pdbx_seq_one_letter_code
_entity_poly.pdbx_strand_id
1 'polypeptide(L)'
;MAPQDLPAASRAFESHLFDEHDDADDLAYKRILDALLKQTATPSQAAADMDALVTGEAKKKLEALEQRTPPFQLTSEEQEQGLTPRLVGPNPEMWIEMITTSIAKVSSAFPPAHPAQDALVEFLRELRDMPKHEVPSGDYTRDDPVVHAQTFTLWPFGEDSVGYLAEKFRREAEDIAYPFSHVETLESETQLRWSNLQSFITRLTVSGLIDCSHVSALANLLPSSPTYPDLAARKAGGPRRLAGDLFAASHWLADDGARRWVYERCMATEAPGDGESAFAWSKRSWADWKSQLAALADIDGFPAEARDLALLLRTKMETEK
;
A
#
# COMPACT_ATOMS: atom_id res chain seq x y z
N MET A 1 18.39 19.38 -2.82
CA MET A 1 17.88 18.25 -3.60
C MET A 1 16.48 17.94 -3.12
N ALA A 2 15.50 18.02 -4.02
CA ALA A 2 14.23 17.37 -3.80
C ALA A 2 14.43 15.84 -3.94
N PRO A 3 13.58 14.98 -3.33
CA PRO A 3 13.73 13.52 -3.45
C PRO A 3 13.73 13.02 -4.92
N GLN A 4 13.15 13.80 -5.84
CA GLN A 4 13.23 13.60 -7.30
C GLN A 4 14.64 13.76 -7.91
N ASP A 5 15.60 14.32 -7.16
CA ASP A 5 16.99 14.55 -7.59
C ASP A 5 17.97 13.46 -7.12
N LEU A 6 17.49 12.39 -6.46
CA LEU A 6 18.36 11.28 -6.02
C LEU A 6 18.78 10.41 -7.24
N PRO A 7 20.07 10.05 -7.39
CA PRO A 7 20.63 9.51 -8.65
C PRO A 7 20.12 8.15 -9.17
N ALA A 8 19.04 7.57 -8.65
CA ALA A 8 18.57 6.24 -9.06
C ALA A 8 17.05 6.13 -9.33
N ALA A 9 16.28 7.22 -9.23
CA ALA A 9 14.82 7.19 -9.13
C ALA A 9 14.06 7.29 -10.48
N SER A 10 14.58 6.80 -11.60
CA SER A 10 13.89 6.93 -12.90
C SER A 10 13.57 5.61 -13.60
N ARG A 11 13.91 4.46 -13.02
CA ARG A 11 13.70 3.16 -13.66
C ARG A 11 12.33 2.59 -13.32
N ALA A 12 11.47 2.49 -14.33
CA ALA A 12 10.26 1.68 -14.26
C ALA A 12 10.59 0.19 -14.50
N PHE A 13 9.82 -0.68 -13.87
CA PHE A 13 9.91 -2.13 -14.00
C PHE A 13 8.63 -2.71 -14.60
N GLU A 14 8.67 -3.99 -14.92
CA GLU A 14 7.46 -4.71 -15.31
C GLU A 14 6.47 -4.76 -14.13
N SER A 15 5.21 -4.46 -14.41
CA SER A 15 4.18 -4.38 -13.37
C SER A 15 3.72 -5.76 -12.88
N HIS A 16 3.87 -6.81 -13.70
CA HIS A 16 3.33 -8.14 -13.43
C HIS A 16 1.85 -8.11 -13.01
N LEU A 17 1.07 -7.23 -13.65
CA LEU A 17 -0.36 -7.07 -13.37
C LEU A 17 -1.14 -8.35 -13.66
N PHE A 18 -0.82 -9.01 -14.77
CA PHE A 18 -1.47 -10.25 -15.20
C PHE A 18 -0.70 -11.49 -14.75
N ASP A 19 -1.44 -12.54 -14.40
CA ASP A 19 -0.94 -13.85 -13.98
C ASP A 19 -1.53 -14.97 -14.87
N GLU A 20 -0.86 -16.12 -14.94
CA GLU A 20 -1.34 -17.29 -15.69
C GLU A 20 -2.61 -17.91 -15.11
N HIS A 21 -2.90 -17.60 -13.83
CA HIS A 21 -4.08 -18.08 -13.12
C HIS A 21 -5.21 -17.04 -13.01
N ASP A 22 -5.10 -15.90 -13.70
CA ASP A 22 -6.16 -14.89 -13.71
C ASP A 22 -7.46 -15.44 -14.31
N ASP A 23 -8.53 -15.39 -13.53
CA ASP A 23 -9.87 -15.75 -13.99
C ASP A 23 -10.57 -14.58 -14.71
N ALA A 24 -11.86 -14.77 -15.04
CA ALA A 24 -12.62 -13.74 -15.75
C ALA A 24 -12.81 -12.45 -14.91
N ASP A 25 -12.96 -12.58 -13.59
CA ASP A 25 -13.15 -11.47 -12.68
C ASP A 25 -11.82 -10.70 -12.53
N ASP A 26 -10.70 -11.43 -12.38
CA ASP A 26 -9.36 -10.85 -12.40
C ASP A 26 -9.09 -10.04 -13.67
N LEU A 27 -9.34 -10.65 -14.83
CA LEU A 27 -9.11 -10.00 -16.11
C LEU A 27 -10.00 -8.76 -16.30
N ALA A 28 -11.20 -8.72 -15.71
CA ALA A 28 -12.12 -7.59 -15.86
C ALA A 28 -11.55 -6.30 -15.27
N TYR A 29 -11.19 -6.30 -13.98
CA TYR A 29 -10.66 -5.09 -13.34
C TYR A 29 -9.20 -4.82 -13.72
N LYS A 30 -8.39 -5.87 -13.96
CA LYS A 30 -6.98 -5.70 -14.38
C LYS A 30 -6.86 -5.02 -15.74
N ARG A 31 -7.81 -5.21 -16.66
CA ARG A 31 -7.81 -4.48 -17.94
C ARG A 31 -8.04 -2.98 -17.76
N ILE A 32 -8.87 -2.59 -16.78
CA ILE A 32 -9.09 -1.17 -16.43
C ILE A 32 -7.79 -0.58 -15.85
N LEU A 33 -7.15 -1.30 -14.93
CA LEU A 33 -5.85 -0.91 -14.37
C LEU A 33 -4.76 -0.85 -15.46
N ASP A 34 -4.69 -1.80 -16.39
CA ASP A 34 -3.73 -1.79 -17.51
C ASP A 34 -3.92 -0.55 -18.40
N ALA A 35 -5.18 -0.21 -18.74
CA ALA A 35 -5.49 0.98 -19.52
C ALA A 35 -5.08 2.27 -18.79
N LEU A 36 -5.25 2.32 -17.46
CA LEU A 36 -4.79 3.42 -16.62
C LEU A 36 -3.26 3.51 -16.60
N LEU A 37 -2.55 2.40 -16.38
CA LEU A 37 -1.09 2.35 -16.33
C LEU A 37 -0.44 2.73 -17.67
N LYS A 38 -1.06 2.33 -18.79
CA LYS A 38 -0.65 2.69 -20.16
C LYS A 38 -1.11 4.09 -20.59
N GLN A 39 -1.84 4.80 -19.74
CA GLN A 39 -2.41 6.13 -20.01
C GLN A 39 -3.33 6.15 -21.24
N THR A 40 -3.94 5.01 -21.59
CA THR A 40 -4.98 4.95 -22.61
C THR A 40 -6.36 5.29 -22.05
N ALA A 41 -6.50 5.27 -20.72
CA ALA A 41 -7.64 5.81 -19.97
C ALA A 41 -7.14 6.86 -18.96
N THR A 42 -7.91 7.93 -18.75
CA THR A 42 -7.63 8.87 -17.66
C THR A 42 -8.06 8.29 -16.31
N PRO A 43 -7.53 8.80 -15.17
CA PRO A 43 -7.97 8.39 -13.84
C PRO A 43 -9.49 8.42 -13.65
N SER A 44 -10.15 9.48 -14.12
CA SER A 44 -11.60 9.64 -13.98
C SER A 44 -12.40 8.64 -14.83
N GLN A 45 -11.94 8.33 -16.05
CA GLN A 45 -12.55 7.29 -16.89
C GLN A 45 -12.35 5.90 -16.29
N ALA A 46 -11.15 5.57 -15.83
CA ALA A 46 -10.88 4.30 -15.17
C ALA A 46 -11.73 4.15 -13.90
N ALA A 47 -11.92 5.23 -13.12
CA ALA A 47 -12.78 5.24 -11.93
C ALA A 47 -14.23 4.95 -12.29
N ALA A 48 -14.78 5.62 -13.31
CA ALA A 48 -16.14 5.38 -13.80
C ALA A 48 -16.33 3.95 -14.35
N ASP A 49 -15.35 3.44 -15.09
CA ASP A 49 -15.40 2.07 -15.62
C ASP A 49 -15.33 1.03 -14.48
N MET A 50 -14.51 1.28 -13.46
CA MET A 50 -14.39 0.41 -12.28
C MET A 50 -15.67 0.41 -11.45
N ASP A 51 -16.28 1.59 -11.25
CA ASP A 51 -17.56 1.75 -10.57
C ASP A 51 -18.69 1.00 -11.26
N ALA A 52 -18.77 1.14 -12.58
CA ALA A 52 -19.75 0.43 -13.40
C ALA A 52 -19.54 -1.10 -13.31
N LEU A 53 -18.29 -1.57 -13.34
CA LEU A 53 -17.95 -2.98 -13.20
C LEU A 53 -18.42 -3.54 -11.85
N VAL A 54 -17.99 -2.94 -10.73
CA VAL A 54 -18.32 -3.44 -9.39
C VAL A 54 -19.83 -3.36 -9.12
N THR A 55 -20.48 -2.26 -9.52
CA THR A 55 -21.93 -2.10 -9.41
C THR A 55 -22.69 -3.12 -10.25
N GLY A 56 -22.23 -3.36 -11.48
CA GLY A 56 -22.84 -4.32 -12.41
C GLY A 56 -22.75 -5.75 -11.90
N GLU A 57 -21.57 -6.17 -11.43
CA GLU A 57 -21.38 -7.52 -10.90
C GLU A 57 -22.14 -7.74 -9.58
N ALA A 58 -22.23 -6.74 -8.70
CA ALA A 58 -23.06 -6.83 -7.51
C ALA A 58 -24.55 -7.05 -7.86
N LYS A 59 -25.09 -6.28 -8.81
CA LYS A 59 -26.49 -6.44 -9.26
C LYS A 59 -26.73 -7.79 -9.92
N LYS A 60 -25.84 -8.20 -10.82
CA LYS A 60 -25.90 -9.49 -11.52
C LYS A 60 -25.88 -10.67 -10.55
N LYS A 61 -25.01 -10.66 -9.53
CA LYS A 61 -24.97 -11.71 -8.50
C LYS A 61 -26.24 -11.73 -7.65
N LEU A 62 -26.80 -10.58 -7.28
CA LEU A 62 -28.07 -10.52 -6.57
C LEU A 62 -29.21 -11.11 -7.41
N GLU A 63 -29.37 -10.66 -8.65
CA GLU A 63 -30.40 -11.15 -9.58
C GLU A 63 -30.27 -12.67 -9.78
N ALA A 64 -29.05 -13.18 -9.96
CA ALA A 64 -28.81 -14.61 -10.11
C ALA A 64 -29.21 -15.42 -8.86
N LEU A 65 -29.04 -14.87 -7.66
CA LEU A 65 -29.47 -15.49 -6.40
C LEU A 65 -30.99 -15.47 -6.22
N GLU A 66 -31.66 -14.40 -6.62
CA GLU A 66 -33.12 -14.26 -6.54
C GLU A 66 -33.85 -15.30 -7.40
N GLN A 67 -33.26 -15.69 -8.53
CA GLN A 67 -33.84 -16.68 -9.44
C GLN A 67 -33.63 -18.15 -9.00
N ARG A 68 -32.96 -18.39 -7.85
CA ARG A 68 -32.69 -19.75 -7.37
C ARG A 68 -33.91 -20.38 -6.69
N THR A 69 -33.85 -21.69 -6.51
CA THR A 69 -34.87 -22.46 -5.77
C THR A 69 -34.18 -23.37 -4.74
N PRO A 70 -34.18 -23.00 -3.44
CA PRO A 70 -34.76 -21.78 -2.85
C PRO A 70 -33.95 -20.51 -3.22
N PRO A 71 -34.59 -19.32 -3.28
CA PRO A 71 -33.89 -18.07 -3.50
C PRO A 71 -32.81 -17.82 -2.44
N PHE A 72 -31.73 -17.15 -2.84
CA PHE A 72 -30.60 -16.78 -1.98
C PHE A 72 -29.80 -17.95 -1.38
N GLN A 73 -30.10 -19.20 -1.72
CA GLN A 73 -29.36 -20.35 -1.24
C GLN A 73 -28.31 -20.81 -2.24
N LEU A 74 -27.22 -21.35 -1.69
CA LEU A 74 -26.29 -22.14 -2.50
C LEU A 74 -27.00 -23.39 -3.01
N THR A 75 -26.70 -23.78 -4.25
CA THR A 75 -27.16 -25.06 -4.78
C THR A 75 -26.41 -26.20 -4.09
N SER A 76 -26.96 -27.42 -4.11
CA SER A 76 -26.27 -28.59 -3.55
C SER A 76 -24.91 -28.84 -4.22
N GLU A 77 -24.80 -28.60 -5.53
CA GLU A 77 -23.54 -28.73 -6.27
C GLU A 77 -22.49 -27.71 -5.80
N GLU A 78 -22.87 -26.45 -5.56
CA GLU A 78 -21.96 -25.43 -5.04
C GLU A 78 -21.46 -25.79 -3.64
N GLN A 79 -22.33 -26.34 -2.78
CA GLN A 79 -21.95 -26.82 -1.45
C GLN A 79 -20.99 -28.01 -1.53
N GLU A 80 -21.24 -28.96 -2.43
CA GLU A 80 -20.35 -30.11 -2.68
C GLU A 80 -18.98 -29.68 -3.22
N GLN A 81 -18.92 -28.60 -4.00
CA GLN A 81 -17.68 -27.97 -4.47
C GLN A 81 -16.96 -27.12 -3.40
N GLY A 82 -17.55 -26.97 -2.21
CA GLY A 82 -16.99 -26.18 -1.12
C GLY A 82 -17.08 -24.67 -1.34
N LEU A 83 -17.98 -24.22 -2.23
CA LEU A 83 -18.23 -22.79 -2.42
C LEU A 83 -18.94 -22.20 -1.20
N THR A 84 -18.70 -20.92 -0.95
CA THR A 84 -19.29 -20.19 0.18
C THR A 84 -20.22 -19.08 -0.32
N PRO A 85 -21.20 -18.64 0.49
CA PRO A 85 -22.01 -17.46 0.20
C PRO A 85 -21.20 -16.24 -0.24
N ARG A 86 -19.99 -16.08 0.33
CA ARG A 86 -19.07 -14.98 0.03
C ARG A 86 -18.58 -14.96 -1.43
N LEU A 87 -18.41 -16.13 -2.05
CA LEU A 87 -17.93 -16.28 -3.43
C LEU A 87 -19.07 -16.13 -4.45
N VAL A 88 -20.26 -16.63 -4.08
CA VAL A 88 -21.41 -16.73 -4.98
C VAL A 88 -22.27 -15.46 -4.96
N GLY A 89 -22.42 -14.83 -3.79
CA GLY A 89 -23.26 -13.64 -3.63
C GLY A 89 -22.60 -12.32 -3.98
N PRO A 90 -23.38 -11.22 -4.01
CA PRO A 90 -22.86 -9.89 -4.25
C PRO A 90 -21.88 -9.48 -3.15
N ASN A 91 -20.65 -9.19 -3.53
CA ASN A 91 -19.56 -8.89 -2.59
C ASN A 91 -18.66 -7.77 -3.10
N PRO A 92 -19.14 -6.51 -3.08
CA PRO A 92 -18.35 -5.35 -3.53
C PRO A 92 -17.07 -5.16 -2.71
N GLU A 93 -17.07 -5.52 -1.42
CA GLU A 93 -15.88 -5.46 -0.56
C GLU A 93 -14.75 -6.34 -1.10
N MET A 94 -15.07 -7.57 -1.53
CA MET A 94 -14.09 -8.47 -2.15
C MET A 94 -13.50 -7.89 -3.44
N TRP A 95 -14.29 -7.20 -4.26
CA TRP A 95 -13.78 -6.52 -5.45
C TRP A 95 -12.78 -5.42 -5.06
N ILE A 96 -13.11 -4.59 -4.05
CA ILE A 96 -12.21 -3.55 -3.53
C ILE A 96 -10.89 -4.18 -3.04
N GLU A 97 -10.97 -5.31 -2.32
CA GLU A 97 -9.78 -6.05 -1.87
C GLU A 97 -8.90 -6.53 -3.03
N MET A 98 -9.50 -7.13 -4.07
CA MET A 98 -8.77 -7.64 -5.24
C MET A 98 -8.12 -6.51 -6.03
N ILE A 99 -8.85 -5.43 -6.28
CA ILE A 99 -8.34 -4.22 -6.97
C ILE A 99 -7.18 -3.63 -6.17
N THR A 100 -7.34 -3.45 -4.86
CA THR A 100 -6.30 -2.87 -4.00
C THR A 100 -5.06 -3.77 -3.92
N THR A 101 -5.24 -5.09 -3.90
CA THR A 101 -4.14 -6.05 -3.94
C THR A 101 -3.33 -5.89 -5.24
N SER A 102 -4.01 -5.78 -6.38
CA SER A 102 -3.33 -5.54 -7.66
C SER A 102 -2.63 -4.18 -7.70
N ILE A 103 -3.24 -3.13 -7.14
CA ILE A 103 -2.60 -1.80 -7.03
C ILE A 103 -1.34 -1.88 -6.16
N ALA A 104 -1.41 -2.55 -5.01
CA ALA A 104 -0.27 -2.72 -4.12
C ALA A 104 0.92 -3.36 -4.86
N LYS A 105 0.67 -4.47 -5.57
CA LYS A 105 1.67 -5.18 -6.38
C LYS A 105 2.31 -4.27 -7.43
N VAL A 106 1.50 -3.61 -8.27
CA VAL A 106 2.02 -2.80 -9.39
C VAL A 106 2.65 -1.47 -8.94
N SER A 107 2.28 -0.94 -7.77
CA SER A 107 2.76 0.36 -7.29
C SER A 107 4.29 0.40 -7.09
N SER A 108 4.90 -0.75 -6.76
CA SER A 108 6.35 -0.90 -6.63
C SER A 108 7.10 -0.79 -7.97
N ALA A 109 6.43 -1.02 -9.09
CA ALA A 109 7.06 -1.05 -10.41
C ALA A 109 7.41 0.35 -10.95
N PHE A 110 6.76 1.40 -10.43
CA PHE A 110 6.88 2.74 -10.98
C PHE A 110 7.57 3.68 -9.99
N PRO A 111 8.58 4.45 -10.40
CA PRO A 111 9.26 5.37 -9.51
C PRO A 111 8.40 6.58 -9.12
N PRO A 112 8.81 7.33 -8.08
CA PRO A 112 8.21 8.63 -7.75
C PRO A 112 8.12 9.53 -8.99
N ALA A 113 7.02 10.29 -9.10
CA ALA A 113 6.72 11.17 -10.25
C ALA A 113 6.62 10.47 -11.62
N HIS A 114 6.60 9.13 -11.66
CA HIS A 114 6.27 8.41 -12.88
C HIS A 114 4.77 8.58 -13.18
N PRO A 115 4.37 8.90 -14.43
CA PRO A 115 2.96 9.14 -14.78
C PRO A 115 2.01 8.00 -14.39
N ALA A 116 2.46 6.74 -14.45
CA ALA A 116 1.63 5.61 -14.03
C ALA A 116 1.42 5.56 -12.50
N GLN A 117 2.43 5.94 -11.69
CA GLN A 117 2.26 6.04 -10.24
C GLN A 117 1.31 7.20 -9.89
N ASP A 118 1.43 8.33 -10.59
CA ASP A 118 0.52 9.47 -10.44
C ASP A 118 -0.92 9.09 -10.80
N ALA A 119 -1.09 8.41 -11.93
CA ALA A 119 -2.40 7.94 -12.38
C ALA A 119 -3.07 7.00 -11.37
N LEU A 120 -2.32 6.12 -10.71
CA LEU A 120 -2.84 5.25 -9.64
C LEU A 120 -3.33 6.05 -8.42
N VAL A 121 -2.58 7.07 -7.99
CA VAL A 121 -3.00 7.91 -6.85
C VAL A 121 -4.22 8.72 -7.21
N GLU A 122 -4.25 9.36 -8.39
CA GLU A 122 -5.42 10.13 -8.83
C GLU A 122 -6.64 9.22 -9.06
N PHE A 123 -6.46 8.00 -9.57
CA PHE A 123 -7.55 7.04 -9.73
C PHE A 123 -8.24 6.71 -8.40
N LEU A 124 -7.46 6.47 -7.33
CA LEU A 124 -8.02 6.24 -6.00
C LEU A 124 -8.73 7.49 -5.44
N ARG A 125 -8.27 8.70 -5.77
CA ARG A 125 -8.98 9.95 -5.41
C ARG A 125 -10.29 10.09 -6.18
N GLU A 126 -10.28 9.82 -7.48
CA GLU A 126 -11.48 9.85 -8.31
C GLU A 126 -12.54 8.88 -7.76
N LEU A 127 -12.15 7.64 -7.39
CA LEU A 127 -13.04 6.68 -6.72
C LEU A 127 -13.59 7.23 -5.39
N ARG A 128 -12.74 7.82 -4.53
CA ARG A 128 -13.17 8.44 -3.26
C ARG A 128 -14.23 9.53 -3.49
N ASP A 129 -13.98 10.37 -4.49
CA ASP A 129 -14.74 11.58 -4.77
C ASP A 129 -16.00 11.32 -5.63
N MET A 130 -16.21 10.08 -6.07
CA MET A 130 -17.45 9.69 -6.74
C MET A 130 -18.67 9.93 -5.86
N PRO A 131 -19.85 10.24 -6.45
CA PRO A 131 -21.09 10.31 -5.70
C PRO A 131 -21.34 9.01 -4.93
N LYS A 132 -21.42 9.13 -3.61
CA LYS A 132 -21.71 7.99 -2.73
C LYS A 132 -23.03 7.36 -3.13
N HIS A 133 -23.04 6.05 -3.30
CA HIS A 133 -24.24 5.29 -3.61
C HIS A 133 -24.14 3.87 -3.05
N GLU A 134 -25.30 3.27 -2.83
CA GLU A 134 -25.43 1.93 -2.29
C GLU A 134 -25.51 0.90 -3.42
N VAL A 135 -24.81 -0.22 -3.24
CA VAL A 135 -24.87 -1.40 -4.11
C VAL A 135 -25.27 -2.65 -3.30
N PRO A 136 -25.85 -3.68 -3.94
CA PRO A 136 -26.12 -4.94 -3.28
C PRO A 136 -24.87 -5.57 -2.66
N SER A 137 -25.03 -6.17 -1.49
CA SER A 137 -24.01 -6.99 -0.83
C SER A 137 -24.68 -8.11 -0.03
N GLY A 138 -23.96 -9.19 0.28
CA GLY A 138 -24.39 -10.19 1.27
C GLY A 138 -23.92 -9.84 2.67
N ASP A 139 -24.72 -10.18 3.70
CA ASP A 139 -24.28 -10.28 5.10
C ASP A 139 -23.62 -11.64 5.30
N TYR A 140 -22.29 -11.61 5.37
CA TYR A 140 -21.43 -12.77 5.50
C TYR A 140 -20.94 -13.02 6.93
N THR A 141 -21.53 -12.33 7.92
CA THR A 141 -21.21 -12.56 9.34
C THR A 141 -21.85 -13.83 9.89
N ARG A 142 -22.80 -14.38 9.14
CA ARG A 142 -23.56 -15.58 9.48
C ARG A 142 -22.93 -16.80 8.84
N ASP A 143 -22.78 -17.85 9.64
CA ASP A 143 -22.32 -19.16 9.18
C ASP A 143 -23.52 -20.01 8.74
N ASP A 144 -24.19 -19.58 7.67
CA ASP A 144 -25.32 -20.29 7.08
C ASP A 144 -25.26 -20.24 5.53
N PRO A 145 -25.88 -21.21 4.82
CA PRO A 145 -25.78 -21.30 3.36
C PRO A 145 -26.70 -20.30 2.62
N VAL A 146 -27.31 -19.34 3.32
CA VAL A 146 -28.19 -18.33 2.78
C VAL A 146 -27.45 -16.99 2.67
N VAL A 147 -27.53 -16.37 1.51
CA VAL A 147 -27.04 -14.99 1.34
C VAL A 147 -28.11 -14.03 1.83
N HIS A 148 -27.89 -13.42 2.99
CA HIS A 148 -28.79 -12.38 3.49
C HIS A 148 -28.45 -11.05 2.81
N ALA A 149 -29.39 -10.50 2.04
CA ALA A 149 -29.14 -9.27 1.30
C ALA A 149 -28.98 -8.05 2.24
N GLN A 150 -27.95 -7.26 1.98
CA GLN A 150 -27.68 -5.96 2.57
C GLN A 150 -27.18 -4.98 1.49
N THR A 151 -26.88 -3.75 1.89
CA THR A 151 -26.26 -2.75 1.02
C THR A 151 -24.84 -2.43 1.48
N PHE A 152 -24.01 -2.02 0.53
CA PHE A 152 -22.67 -1.51 0.78
C PHE A 152 -22.52 -0.14 0.09
N THR A 153 -21.92 0.84 0.77
CA THR A 153 -21.69 2.17 0.18
C THR A 153 -20.34 2.20 -0.54
N LEU A 154 -20.36 2.43 -1.85
CA LEU A 154 -19.14 2.68 -2.64
C LEU A 154 -18.79 4.19 -2.62
N TRP A 155 -17.52 4.60 -2.62
CA TRP A 155 -16.28 3.87 -2.32
C TRP A 155 -15.77 4.29 -0.93
N PRO A 156 -15.23 3.38 -0.10
CA PRO A 156 -14.94 3.69 1.31
C PRO A 156 -13.60 4.41 1.54
N PHE A 157 -12.85 4.76 0.47
CA PHE A 157 -11.54 5.41 0.61
C PHE A 157 -11.62 6.69 1.46
N GLY A 158 -10.64 6.88 2.33
CA GLY A 158 -10.59 7.98 3.29
C GLY A 158 -11.47 7.87 4.53
N GLU A 159 -12.15 6.73 4.72
CA GLU A 159 -12.84 6.39 5.96
C GLU A 159 -11.96 5.52 6.87
N ASP A 160 -12.18 5.56 8.19
CA ASP A 160 -11.42 4.71 9.14
C ASP A 160 -11.67 3.20 8.89
N SER A 161 -12.80 2.87 8.25
CA SER A 161 -13.20 1.51 7.90
C SER A 161 -12.25 0.82 6.92
N VAL A 162 -11.44 1.56 6.14
CA VAL A 162 -10.53 0.98 5.13
C VAL A 162 -9.17 0.54 5.66
N GLY A 163 -8.96 0.50 6.98
CA GLY A 163 -7.70 0.06 7.57
C GLY A 163 -7.23 -1.32 7.09
N TYR A 164 -8.16 -2.24 6.80
CA TYR A 164 -7.84 -3.58 6.26
C TYR A 164 -7.23 -3.55 4.85
N LEU A 165 -7.41 -2.47 4.08
CA LEU A 165 -6.80 -2.32 2.75
C LEU A 165 -5.29 -2.05 2.85
N ALA A 166 -4.84 -1.43 3.93
CA ALA A 166 -3.42 -1.19 4.17
C ALA A 166 -2.63 -2.51 4.35
N GLU A 167 -3.28 -3.58 4.82
CA GLU A 167 -2.69 -4.92 4.91
C GLU A 167 -2.25 -5.48 3.56
N LYS A 168 -2.89 -5.07 2.46
CA LYS A 168 -2.47 -5.47 1.10
C LYS A 168 -1.11 -4.88 0.77
N PHE A 169 -0.86 -3.64 1.18
CA PHE A 169 0.46 -3.00 1.04
C PHE A 169 1.49 -3.57 2.01
N ARG A 170 1.08 -3.94 3.24
CA ARG A 170 1.95 -4.62 4.20
C ARG A 170 2.49 -5.93 3.64
N ARG A 171 1.63 -6.74 3.04
CA ARG A 171 2.03 -8.02 2.42
C ARG A 171 3.06 -7.82 1.30
N GLU A 172 2.81 -6.89 0.40
CA GLU A 172 3.78 -6.56 -0.67
C GLU A 172 5.10 -6.00 -0.11
N ALA A 173 5.04 -5.19 0.95
CA ALA A 173 6.22 -4.71 1.64
C ALA A 173 7.04 -5.84 2.27
N GLU A 174 6.39 -6.82 2.90
CA GLU A 174 7.05 -8.00 3.47
C GLU A 174 7.72 -8.86 2.39
N ASP A 175 7.05 -9.08 1.26
CA ASP A 175 7.59 -9.86 0.15
C ASP A 175 8.82 -9.16 -0.48
N ILE A 176 8.81 -7.82 -0.60
CA ILE A 176 9.95 -7.06 -1.15
C ILE A 176 11.09 -6.90 -0.12
N ALA A 177 10.75 -6.59 1.13
CA ALA A 177 11.68 -6.12 2.15
C ALA A 177 11.92 -7.09 3.31
N TYR A 178 11.66 -8.39 3.15
CA TYR A 178 12.04 -9.39 4.16
C TYR A 178 13.56 -9.34 4.48
N PRO A 179 14.02 -9.79 5.67
CA PRO A 179 15.39 -9.55 6.16
C PRO A 179 16.55 -10.06 5.28
N PHE A 180 16.27 -11.01 4.38
CA PHE A 180 17.25 -11.62 3.47
C PHE A 180 17.00 -11.27 2.01
N SER A 181 16.19 -10.25 1.73
CA SER A 181 15.96 -9.76 0.38
C SER A 181 17.14 -8.94 -0.15
N HIS A 182 17.15 -8.68 -1.46
CA HIS A 182 18.19 -7.90 -2.12
C HIS A 182 18.10 -6.38 -1.90
N VAL A 183 17.33 -5.90 -0.91
CA VAL A 183 17.31 -4.47 -0.52
C VAL A 183 18.72 -3.94 -0.16
N GLU A 184 19.62 -4.81 0.31
CA GLU A 184 21.02 -4.42 0.59
C GLU A 184 21.88 -4.22 -0.67
N THR A 185 21.41 -4.65 -1.84
CA THR A 185 22.08 -4.36 -3.11
C THR A 185 21.51 -3.07 -3.65
N LEU A 186 22.23 -1.95 -3.44
CA LEU A 186 21.84 -0.65 -3.97
C LEU A 186 21.63 -0.72 -5.48
N GLU A 187 20.62 0.00 -5.97
CA GLU A 187 20.22 0.05 -7.38
C GLU A 187 19.71 -1.29 -7.94
N SER A 188 19.61 -2.33 -7.11
CA SER A 188 18.88 -3.54 -7.50
C SER A 188 17.40 -3.25 -7.68
N GLU A 189 16.76 -4.07 -8.50
CA GLU A 189 15.31 -4.00 -8.69
C GLU A 189 14.55 -4.11 -7.35
N THR A 190 14.97 -4.99 -6.44
CA THR A 190 14.34 -5.13 -5.12
C THR A 190 14.45 -3.85 -4.29
N GLN A 191 15.63 -3.24 -4.24
CA GLN A 191 15.85 -1.99 -3.49
C GLN A 191 15.05 -0.82 -4.09
N LEU A 192 14.99 -0.73 -5.42
CA LEU A 192 14.23 0.31 -6.11
C LEU A 192 12.72 0.10 -5.97
N ARG A 193 12.21 -1.14 -6.09
CA ARG A 193 10.81 -1.48 -5.84
C ARG A 193 10.39 -1.16 -4.41
N TRP A 194 11.27 -1.40 -3.43
CA TRP A 194 11.03 -1.02 -2.04
C TRP A 194 10.84 0.50 -1.89
N SER A 195 11.75 1.27 -2.49
CA SER A 195 11.65 2.74 -2.48
C SER A 195 10.39 3.25 -3.20
N ASN A 196 10.06 2.67 -4.35
CA ASN A 196 8.88 3.01 -5.14
C ASN A 196 7.58 2.75 -4.37
N LEU A 197 7.47 1.60 -3.70
CA LEU A 197 6.34 1.28 -2.83
C LEU A 197 6.21 2.32 -1.71
N GLN A 198 7.31 2.65 -1.02
CA GLN A 198 7.31 3.66 0.04
C GLN A 198 6.85 5.04 -0.45
N SER A 199 7.26 5.46 -1.64
CA SER A 199 6.76 6.68 -2.28
C SER A 199 5.23 6.63 -2.47
N PHE A 200 4.72 5.54 -3.03
CA PHE A 200 3.29 5.39 -3.28
C PHE A 200 2.47 5.42 -1.99
N ILE A 201 2.83 4.59 -1.00
CA ILE A 201 2.06 4.49 0.26
C ILE A 201 2.15 5.77 1.10
N THR A 202 3.25 6.52 1.01
CA THR A 202 3.36 7.84 1.65
C THR A 202 2.31 8.78 1.08
N ARG A 203 2.16 8.81 -0.25
CA ARG A 203 1.15 9.65 -0.92
C ARG A 203 -0.27 9.23 -0.56
N LEU A 204 -0.56 7.93 -0.49
CA LEU A 204 -1.87 7.44 -0.04
C LEU A 204 -2.20 7.89 1.38
N THR A 205 -1.24 7.75 2.28
CA THR A 205 -1.38 8.07 3.71
C THR A 205 -1.58 9.57 3.91
N VAL A 206 -0.70 10.39 3.32
CA VAL A 206 -0.72 11.85 3.48
C VAL A 206 -1.97 12.47 2.84
N SER A 207 -2.47 11.89 1.74
CA SER A 207 -3.71 12.35 1.11
C SER A 207 -4.99 11.82 1.76
N GLY A 208 -4.87 11.00 2.81
CA GLY A 208 -6.00 10.44 3.53
C GLY A 208 -6.84 9.49 2.66
N LEU A 209 -6.22 8.71 1.78
CA LEU A 209 -6.90 7.69 0.98
C LEU A 209 -6.93 6.35 1.71
N ILE A 210 -5.74 5.88 2.10
CA ILE A 210 -5.51 4.64 2.85
C ILE A 210 -4.34 4.93 3.80
N ASP A 211 -4.54 4.73 5.11
CA ASP A 211 -3.48 4.91 6.10
C ASP A 211 -2.54 3.69 6.10
N CYS A 212 -1.44 3.82 5.36
CA CYS A 212 -0.39 2.81 5.26
C CYS A 212 0.80 3.13 6.19
N SER A 213 0.59 3.94 7.23
CA SER A 213 1.68 4.42 8.08
C SER A 213 2.39 3.30 8.83
N HIS A 214 1.69 2.23 9.20
CA HIS A 214 2.30 1.05 9.83
C HIS A 214 3.22 0.25 8.88
N VAL A 215 3.19 0.53 7.56
CA VAL A 215 4.03 -0.10 6.53
C VAL A 215 5.29 0.75 6.23
N SER A 216 5.52 1.82 6.99
CA SER A 216 6.62 2.75 6.75
C SER A 216 8.01 2.12 6.97
N ALA A 217 8.93 2.38 6.04
CA ALA A 217 10.35 2.02 6.16
C ALA A 217 11.08 2.74 7.32
N LEU A 218 10.48 3.78 7.91
CA LEU A 218 11.08 4.49 9.05
C LEU A 218 11.29 3.57 10.26
N ALA A 219 10.43 2.57 10.46
CA ALA A 219 10.61 1.60 11.53
C ALA A 219 11.92 0.81 11.35
N ASN A 220 12.25 0.43 10.11
CA ASN A 220 13.45 -0.37 9.78
C ASN A 220 14.76 0.36 10.07
N LEU A 221 14.74 1.69 10.25
CA LEU A 221 15.92 2.46 10.62
C LEU A 221 16.29 2.32 12.09
N LEU A 222 15.36 1.92 12.97
CA LEU A 222 15.58 1.91 14.40
C LEU A 222 16.17 0.58 14.88
N PRO A 223 17.18 0.58 15.77
CA PRO A 223 17.75 -0.65 16.34
C PRO A 223 16.76 -1.57 17.08
N SER A 224 15.62 -1.02 17.51
CA SER A 224 14.54 -1.78 18.13
C SER A 224 13.69 -2.57 17.14
N SER A 225 13.82 -2.31 15.84
CA SER A 225 13.06 -3.02 14.82
C SER A 225 13.55 -4.47 14.66
N PRO A 226 12.64 -5.46 14.55
CA PRO A 226 13.03 -6.84 14.25
C PRO A 226 13.70 -6.99 12.87
N THR A 227 13.52 -6.02 11.97
CA THR A 227 14.16 -5.99 10.64
C THR A 227 15.51 -5.27 10.63
N TYR A 228 15.92 -4.65 11.76
CA TYR A 228 17.20 -3.95 11.85
C TYR A 228 18.36 -4.96 11.71
N PRO A 229 19.34 -4.73 10.82
CA PRO A 229 20.40 -5.68 10.61
C PRO A 229 21.37 -5.73 11.79
N ASP A 230 21.80 -6.95 12.16
CA ASP A 230 22.94 -7.13 13.06
C ASP A 230 24.23 -6.65 12.36
N LEU A 231 24.68 -5.44 12.72
CA LEU A 231 25.86 -4.80 12.13
C LEU A 231 27.17 -5.51 12.52
N ALA A 232 27.20 -6.24 13.64
CA ALA A 232 28.37 -6.98 14.06
C ALA A 232 28.53 -8.26 13.23
N ALA A 233 27.42 -8.96 12.97
CA ALA A 233 27.39 -10.16 12.15
C ALA A 233 27.47 -9.85 10.64
N ARG A 234 26.80 -8.78 10.17
CA ARG A 234 26.72 -8.38 8.75
C ARG A 234 27.50 -7.09 8.49
N LYS A 235 28.82 -7.12 8.68
CA LYS A 235 29.68 -5.92 8.54
C LYS A 235 29.56 -5.19 7.20
N ALA A 236 29.37 -5.91 6.09
CA ALA A 236 29.19 -5.31 4.77
C ALA A 236 27.71 -5.18 4.36
N GLY A 237 26.91 -6.23 4.57
CA GLY A 237 25.50 -6.25 4.17
C GLY A 237 24.59 -5.38 5.04
N GLY A 238 24.87 -5.30 6.35
CA GLY A 238 24.07 -4.54 7.30
C GLY A 238 24.03 -3.03 7.00
N PRO A 239 25.18 -2.35 6.86
CA PRO A 239 25.19 -0.94 6.46
C PRO A 239 24.48 -0.69 5.13
N ARG A 240 24.62 -1.60 4.15
CA ARG A 240 23.94 -1.45 2.86
C ARG A 240 22.44 -1.70 2.94
N ARG A 241 22.00 -2.62 3.80
CA ARG A 241 20.58 -2.81 4.12
C ARG A 241 19.98 -1.54 4.70
N LEU A 242 20.63 -0.95 5.70
CA LEU A 242 20.22 0.34 6.28
C LEU A 242 20.18 1.46 5.24
N ALA A 243 21.11 1.46 4.28
CA ALA A 243 21.09 2.44 3.19
C ALA A 243 19.85 2.24 2.29
N GLY A 244 19.53 0.99 1.92
CA GLY A 244 18.31 0.66 1.17
C GLY A 244 17.04 1.10 1.89
N ASP A 245 16.93 0.82 3.19
CA ASP A 245 15.81 1.26 4.02
C ASP A 245 15.78 2.79 4.18
N LEU A 246 16.93 3.47 4.24
CA LEU A 246 17.02 4.93 4.30
C LEU A 246 16.49 5.59 3.02
N PHE A 247 16.84 5.06 1.84
CA PHE A 247 16.29 5.56 0.57
C PHE A 247 14.77 5.42 0.53
N ALA A 248 14.23 4.31 1.01
CA ALA A 248 12.79 4.08 1.06
C ALA A 248 12.10 4.98 2.11
N ALA A 249 12.67 5.10 3.30
CA ALA A 249 12.20 5.96 4.37
C ALA A 249 12.26 7.46 4.01
N SER A 250 13.13 7.85 3.08
CA SER A 250 13.26 9.25 2.65
C SER A 250 11.96 9.81 2.09
N HIS A 251 11.08 9.00 1.52
CA HIS A 251 9.78 9.47 1.00
C HIS A 251 8.89 10.07 2.09
N TRP A 252 9.03 9.60 3.34
CA TRP A 252 8.28 10.11 4.49
C TRP A 252 8.84 11.42 5.07
N LEU A 253 10.11 11.75 4.81
CA LEU A 253 10.83 12.84 5.48
C LEU A 253 11.37 13.92 4.51
N ALA A 254 11.60 13.57 3.25
CA ALA A 254 12.20 14.46 2.27
C ALA A 254 11.19 15.49 1.75
N ASP A 255 9.96 15.06 1.46
CA ASP A 255 8.87 15.96 1.06
C ASP A 255 8.34 16.74 2.28
N ASP A 256 8.01 18.02 2.08
CA ASP A 256 7.58 18.89 3.17
C ASP A 256 6.17 18.55 3.67
N GLY A 257 5.27 18.13 2.79
CA GLY A 257 3.93 17.68 3.16
C GLY A 257 3.96 16.37 3.93
N ALA A 258 4.72 15.39 3.43
CA ALA A 258 4.90 14.10 4.10
C ALA A 258 5.59 14.27 5.47
N ARG A 259 6.67 15.06 5.53
CA ARG A 259 7.39 15.29 6.78
C ARG A 259 6.52 16.00 7.82
N ARG A 260 5.72 16.99 7.41
CA ARG A 260 4.77 17.65 8.32
C ARG A 260 3.75 16.66 8.86
N TRP A 261 3.18 15.82 8.00
CA TRP A 261 2.25 14.76 8.43
C TRP A 261 2.88 13.86 9.49
N VAL A 262 4.12 13.39 9.27
CA VAL A 262 4.86 12.58 10.25
C VAL A 262 5.06 13.33 11.55
N TYR A 263 5.51 14.59 11.49
CA TYR A 263 5.73 15.43 12.66
C TYR A 263 4.44 15.58 13.49
N GLU A 264 3.33 15.97 12.86
CA GLU A 264 2.04 16.15 13.53
C GLU A 264 1.57 14.86 14.22
N ARG A 265 1.70 13.71 13.54
CA ARG A 265 1.37 12.40 14.11
C ARG A 265 2.26 12.04 15.31
N CYS A 266 3.56 12.29 15.21
CA CYS A 266 4.49 12.09 16.32
C CYS A 266 4.19 13.02 17.51
N MET A 267 3.83 14.28 17.27
CA MET A 267 3.58 15.25 18.35
C MET A 267 2.26 14.99 19.09
N ALA A 268 1.31 14.30 18.46
CA ALA A 268 0.04 13.92 19.10
C ALA A 268 0.19 12.84 20.18
N THR A 269 1.31 12.10 20.20
CA THR A 269 1.52 10.94 21.08
C THR A 269 2.87 11.03 21.81
N GLU A 270 2.86 10.98 23.15
CA GLU A 270 4.10 11.09 23.95
C GLU A 270 5.04 9.88 23.76
N ALA A 271 4.51 8.66 23.81
CA ALA A 271 5.28 7.42 23.74
C ALA A 271 4.58 6.38 22.85
N PRO A 272 5.32 5.44 22.25
CA PRO A 272 4.75 4.27 21.60
C PRO A 272 3.77 3.56 22.54
N GLY A 273 2.57 3.21 22.06
CA GLY A 273 1.65 2.35 22.82
C GLY A 273 2.14 0.90 22.89
N ASP A 274 1.35 0.02 23.51
CA ASP A 274 1.60 -1.42 23.51
C ASP A 274 1.00 -2.07 22.23
N GLY A 275 1.80 -2.78 21.43
CA GLY A 275 1.36 -3.55 20.25
C GLY A 275 2.13 -3.26 18.95
N GLU A 276 1.96 -4.11 17.92
CA GLU A 276 2.72 -4.03 16.64
C GLU A 276 2.51 -2.73 15.86
N SER A 277 1.34 -2.10 15.96
CA SER A 277 1.00 -0.82 15.31
C SER A 277 1.45 0.42 16.09
N ALA A 278 1.92 0.23 17.32
CA ALA A 278 2.13 1.31 18.27
C ALA A 278 3.55 1.93 18.20
N PHE A 279 4.43 1.41 17.34
CA PHE A 279 5.87 1.69 17.38
C PHE A 279 6.34 2.97 16.67
N ALA A 280 5.62 3.50 15.67
CA ALA A 280 6.23 4.49 14.78
C ALA A 280 6.01 5.95 15.19
N TRP A 281 4.81 6.35 15.63
CA TRP A 281 4.44 7.77 15.61
C TRP A 281 4.35 8.37 17.01
N SER A 282 5.50 8.65 17.62
CA SER A 282 5.58 9.33 18.91
C SER A 282 6.67 10.41 18.95
N LYS A 283 6.61 11.29 19.95
CA LYS A 283 7.67 12.26 20.23
C LYS A 283 9.03 11.59 20.43
N ARG A 284 9.02 10.42 21.08
CA ARG A 284 10.21 9.58 21.24
C ARG A 284 10.73 9.08 19.91
N SER A 285 9.88 8.47 19.07
CA SER A 285 10.28 7.95 17.76
C SER A 285 10.87 9.05 16.87
N TRP A 286 10.30 10.27 16.90
CA TRP A 286 10.86 11.43 16.20
C TRP A 286 12.28 11.78 16.66
N ALA A 287 12.53 11.73 17.98
CA ALA A 287 13.86 11.95 18.54
C ALA A 287 14.84 10.81 18.21
N ASP A 288 14.36 9.57 18.26
CA ASP A 288 15.14 8.37 17.95
C ASP A 288 15.57 8.37 16.48
N TRP A 289 14.68 8.70 15.53
CA TRP A 289 15.05 8.85 14.12
C TRP A 289 16.08 9.95 13.87
N LYS A 290 15.95 11.12 14.49
CA LYS A 290 16.99 12.17 14.37
C LYS A 290 18.35 11.71 14.87
N SER A 291 18.36 11.02 16.01
CA SER A 291 19.58 10.47 16.61
C SER A 291 20.19 9.38 15.72
N GLN A 292 19.35 8.51 15.19
CA GLN A 292 19.75 7.43 14.30
C GLN A 292 20.29 7.97 12.97
N LEU A 293 19.63 8.94 12.34
CA LEU A 293 20.13 9.59 11.12
C LEU A 293 21.51 10.24 11.33
N ALA A 294 21.77 10.78 12.52
CA ALA A 294 23.11 11.25 12.88
C ALA A 294 24.12 10.09 12.97
N ALA A 295 23.74 9.00 13.65
CA ALA A 295 24.61 7.85 13.84
C ALA A 295 24.91 7.08 12.55
N LEU A 296 23.96 6.99 11.60
CA LEU A 296 24.15 6.34 10.30
C LEU A 296 25.31 6.95 9.52
N ALA A 297 25.56 8.26 9.67
CA ALA A 297 26.65 8.94 9.00
C ALA A 297 28.04 8.44 9.44
N ASP A 298 28.14 7.85 10.63
CA ASP A 298 29.37 7.37 11.25
C ASP A 298 29.58 5.85 11.10
N ILE A 299 28.64 5.13 10.48
CA ILE A 299 28.74 3.68 10.29
C ILE A 299 29.81 3.35 9.23
N ASP A 300 30.75 2.49 9.60
CA ASP A 300 31.76 1.98 8.67
C ASP A 300 31.10 1.17 7.54
N GLY A 301 31.57 1.38 6.31
CA GLY A 301 30.97 0.77 5.12
C GLY A 301 29.60 1.32 4.71
N PHE A 302 29.07 2.35 5.39
CA PHE A 302 27.83 3.02 4.96
C PHE A 302 28.07 3.82 3.67
N PRO A 303 27.27 3.66 2.61
CA PRO A 303 27.46 4.34 1.32
C PRO A 303 27.46 5.86 1.43
N ALA A 304 28.28 6.55 0.62
CA ALA A 304 28.46 8.01 0.71
C ALA A 304 27.16 8.76 0.41
N GLU A 305 26.44 8.35 -0.64
CA GLU A 305 25.17 8.95 -1.05
C GLU A 305 24.09 8.79 0.04
N ALA A 306 24.13 7.67 0.76
CA ALA A 306 23.23 7.41 1.88
C ALA A 306 23.58 8.28 3.09
N ARG A 307 24.87 8.58 3.35
CA ARG A 307 25.27 9.53 4.41
C ARG A 307 24.75 10.93 4.12
N ASP A 308 24.93 11.40 2.89
CA ASP A 308 24.48 12.72 2.47
C ASP A 308 22.95 12.85 2.62
N LEU A 309 22.22 11.81 2.23
CA LEU A 309 20.77 11.72 2.43
C LEU A 309 20.41 11.75 3.93
N ALA A 310 21.09 10.97 4.78
CA ALA A 310 20.82 10.93 6.21
C ALA A 310 20.97 12.31 6.87
N LEU A 311 22.06 13.03 6.53
CA LEU A 311 22.33 14.39 7.01
C LEU A 311 21.30 15.39 6.52
N LEU A 312 20.88 15.29 5.25
CA LEU A 312 19.82 16.13 4.68
C LEU A 312 18.49 15.92 5.41
N LEU A 313 18.06 14.66 5.58
CA LEU A 313 16.80 14.33 6.26
C LEU A 313 16.81 14.80 7.71
N ARG A 314 17.92 14.58 8.42
CA ARG A 314 18.09 15.09 9.79
C ARG A 314 17.92 16.61 9.85
N THR A 315 18.59 17.34 8.96
CA THR A 315 18.51 18.81 8.91
C THR A 315 17.07 19.27 8.69
N LYS A 316 16.34 18.63 7.76
CA LYS A 316 14.93 18.92 7.52
C LYS A 316 14.07 18.67 8.77
N MET A 317 14.27 17.54 9.45
CA MET A 317 13.55 17.21 10.68
C MET A 317 13.86 18.18 11.84
N GLU A 318 15.06 18.75 11.92
CA GLU A 318 15.40 19.76 12.93
C GLU A 318 14.67 21.09 12.71
N THR A 319 14.26 21.38 11.47
CA THR A 319 13.57 22.63 11.10
C THR A 319 12.04 22.55 11.15
N GLU A 320 11.46 21.35 11.26
CA GLU A 320 10.01 21.16 11.34
C GLU A 320 9.48 21.56 12.74
N LYS A 321 8.36 22.29 12.78
CA LYS A 321 7.78 22.88 13.99
C LYS A 321 6.27 22.79 14.00
#